data_AF-A0A419E544-F1
#
_entry.id   AF-A0A419E544-F1
#
_cell.length_a   1.000
_cell.length_b   1.000
_cell.length_c   1.000
_cell.angle_alpha   90.00
_cell.angle_beta   90.00
_cell.angle_gamma   90.00
#
_symmetry.space_group_name_H-M   'P 1'
#
loop_
_entity.id
_entity.type
_entity.pdbx_description
1 polymer ?
#
loop_
_entity_poly.entity_id
_entity_poly.type
_entity_poly.pdbx_seq_one_letter_code
_entity_poly.pdbx_strand_id
1 'polypeptide(L)'
;MERYLIESPHSVEDCDRAIDELHAAGYLHNFEWGCKDSDHAAYAIVEAVSHEHARQIVPWFLRDKARIIKLVKFEVADPEHDQYREKKQ
;
A
#
# COMPACT_ATOMS: atom_id res chain seq x y z
N MET A 1 -15.63 -6.19 3.26
CA MET A 1 -14.48 -5.49 2.64
C MET A 1 -13.22 -6.13 3.19
N GLU A 2 -12.15 -6.16 2.42
CA GLU A 2 -10.87 -6.74 2.81
C GLU A 2 -9.85 -5.64 3.08
N ARG A 3 -8.87 -5.90 3.94
CA ARG A 3 -7.82 -4.93 4.24
C ARG A 3 -6.69 -5.04 3.23
N TYR A 4 -6.19 -3.89 2.77
CA TYR A 4 -5.07 -3.80 1.85
C TYR A 4 -4.05 -2.79 2.37
N LEU A 5 -2.76 -3.12 2.25
CA LEU A 5 -1.68 -2.15 2.28
C LEU A 5 -1.45 -1.63 0.86
N ILE A 6 -1.43 -0.32 0.74
CA ILE A 6 -1.00 0.41 -0.44
C ILE A 6 0.40 0.90 -0.16
N GLU A 7 1.33 0.57 -1.05
CA GLU A 7 2.62 1.25 -1.17
C GLU A 7 2.61 2.01 -2.49
N SER A 8 2.83 3.32 -2.45
CA SER A 8 2.82 4.20 -3.62
C SER A 8 4.19 4.85 -3.80
N PRO A 9 5.19 4.09 -4.29
CA PRO A 9 6.51 4.62 -4.55
C PRO A 9 6.47 5.64 -5.68
N HIS A 10 7.25 6.70 -5.52
CA HIS A 10 7.38 7.81 -6.43
C HIS A 10 8.83 8.28 -6.45
N SER A 11 9.16 9.13 -7.42
CA SER A 11 10.49 9.72 -7.51
C SER A 11 10.59 10.95 -6.59
N VAL A 12 11.81 11.43 -6.35
CA VAL A 12 12.05 12.68 -5.61
C VAL A 12 11.31 13.85 -6.27
N GLU A 13 11.35 13.94 -7.61
CA GLU A 13 10.70 14.98 -8.41
C GLU A 13 9.16 14.90 -8.36
N ASP A 14 8.60 13.72 -8.09
CA ASP A 14 7.15 13.50 -7.98
C ASP A 14 6.60 13.72 -6.55
N CYS A 15 7.44 13.98 -5.54
CA CYS A 15 7.01 14.08 -4.13
C CYS A 15 5.92 15.15 -3.92
N ASP A 16 6.19 16.38 -4.34
CA ASP A 16 5.24 17.49 -4.16
C ASP A 16 3.95 17.24 -4.95
N ARG A 17 4.08 16.69 -6.16
CA ARG A 17 2.93 16.31 -6.99
C ARG A 17 2.08 15.24 -6.31
N ALA A 18 2.69 14.23 -5.69
CA ALA A 18 1.96 13.19 -4.97
C ALA A 18 1.18 13.76 -3.78
N ILE A 19 1.79 14.69 -3.03
CA ILE A 19 1.17 15.40 -1.91
C ILE A 19 -0.02 16.23 -2.40
N ASP A 20 0.17 17.05 -3.43
CA ASP A 20 -0.87 17.92 -3.98
C ASP A 20 -2.08 17.13 -4.51
N GLU A 21 -1.83 16.05 -5.25
CA GLU A 21 -2.90 15.23 -5.82
C GLU A 21 -3.69 14.48 -4.74
N LEU A 22 -3.00 13.93 -3.73
CA LEU A 22 -3.66 13.28 -2.60
C LEU A 22 -4.39 14.28 -1.70
N HIS A 23 -3.89 15.52 -1.58
CA HIS A 23 -4.57 16.60 -0.88
C HIS A 23 -5.84 17.05 -1.61
N ALA A 24 -5.75 17.29 -2.92
CA ALA A 24 -6.88 17.67 -3.75
C ALA A 24 -7.97 16.59 -3.77
N ALA A 25 -7.59 15.31 -3.72
CA ALA A 25 -8.52 14.20 -3.63
C ALA A 25 -9.07 13.95 -2.21
N GLY A 26 -8.61 14.69 -1.19
CA GLY A 26 -9.06 14.56 0.20
C GLY A 26 -8.49 13.33 0.93
N TYR A 27 -7.44 12.70 0.39
CA TYR A 27 -6.83 11.48 0.95
C TYR A 27 -5.49 11.72 1.65
N LEU A 28 -4.95 12.93 1.67
CA LEU A 28 -3.62 13.24 2.23
C LEU A 28 -3.38 12.63 3.63
N HIS A 29 -4.37 12.75 4.52
CA HIS A 29 -4.29 12.27 5.90
C HIS A 29 -4.55 10.76 6.06
N ASN A 30 -4.97 10.08 5.00
CA ASN A 30 -5.11 8.62 4.99
C ASN A 30 -3.81 7.91 4.63
N PHE A 31 -2.79 8.67 4.19
CA PHE A 31 -1.47 8.17 3.87
C PHE A 31 -0.44 8.58 4.93
N GLU A 32 0.46 7.65 5.23
CA GLU A 32 1.71 7.87 5.93
C GLU A 32 2.84 8.04 4.90
N TRP A 33 3.84 8.88 5.20
CA TRP A 33 4.80 9.34 4.20
C TRP A 33 6.24 9.01 4.63
N GLY A 34 6.96 8.27 3.78
CA GLY A 34 8.37 7.96 3.98
C GLY A 34 9.31 9.08 3.56
N CYS A 35 8.84 10.13 2.86
CA CYS A 35 9.71 11.06 2.13
C CYS A 35 10.77 11.76 3.01
N LYS A 36 10.47 11.99 4.30
CA LYS A 36 11.42 12.58 5.26
C LYS A 36 12.47 11.59 5.78
N ASP A 37 12.27 10.30 5.56
CA ASP A 37 13.20 9.21 5.87
C ASP A 37 13.96 8.73 4.62
N SER A 38 13.99 9.55 3.55
CA SER A 38 14.57 9.21 2.24
C SER A 38 13.89 8.05 1.51
N ASP A 39 12.74 7.61 2.00
CA ASP A 39 11.89 6.63 1.32
C ASP A 39 10.77 7.37 0.57
N HIS A 40 10.93 7.54 -0.74
CA HIS A 40 9.97 8.27 -1.57
C HIS A 40 8.74 7.41 -1.88
N ALA A 41 8.02 7.01 -0.83
CA ALA A 41 6.76 6.29 -0.91
C ALA A 41 5.73 6.83 0.08
N ALA A 42 4.46 6.70 -0.31
CA ALA A 42 3.32 6.89 0.57
C ALA A 42 2.68 5.52 0.87
N TYR A 43 2.24 5.35 2.11
CA TYR A 43 1.69 4.10 2.63
C TYR A 43 0.28 4.31 3.16
N ALA A 44 -0.65 3.41 2.89
CA ALA A 44 -1.98 3.46 3.49
C ALA A 44 -2.52 2.06 3.74
N ILE A 45 -3.23 1.87 4.84
CA ILE A 45 -4.05 0.66 5.03
C ILE A 45 -5.51 1.03 4.79
N VAL A 46 -6.11 0.39 3.79
CA VAL A 46 -7.47 0.70 3.34
C VAL A 46 -8.36 -0.53 3.40
N GLU A 47 -9.67 -0.32 3.43
CA GLU A 47 -10.65 -1.37 3.18
C GLU A 47 -11.17 -1.25 1.74
N ALA A 48 -11.12 -2.35 0.98
CA ALA A 48 -11.59 -2.38 -0.40
C ALA A 48 -12.27 -3.71 -0.73
N VAL A 49 -12.92 -3.79 -1.88
CA VAL A 49 -13.59 -5.03 -2.35
C VAL A 49 -12.70 -5.86 -3.27
N SER A 50 -11.59 -5.29 -3.75
CA SER A 50 -10.61 -5.96 -4.61
C SER A 50 -9.29 -5.17 -4.63
N HIS A 51 -8.23 -5.79 -5.16
CA HIS A 51 -6.95 -5.13 -5.43
C HIS A 51 -7.11 -3.93 -6.37
N GLU A 52 -7.95 -4.04 -7.41
CA GLU A 52 -8.18 -2.96 -8.35
C GLU A 52 -8.90 -1.78 -7.70
N HIS A 53 -9.89 -2.05 -6.84
CA HIS A 53 -10.57 -0.99 -6.09
C HIS A 53 -9.60 -0.26 -5.16
N ALA A 54 -8.74 -0.99 -4.43
CA ALA A 54 -7.71 -0.36 -3.61
C ALA A 54 -6.72 0.47 -4.46
N ARG A 55 -6.34 0.01 -5.65
CA ARG A 55 -5.44 0.73 -6.56
C ARG A 55 -6.00 2.07 -7.03
N GLN A 56 -7.32 2.23 -7.08
CA GLN A 56 -7.94 3.49 -7.52
C GLN A 56 -7.71 4.66 -6.55
N ILE A 57 -7.43 4.37 -5.27
CA ILE A 57 -7.09 5.37 -4.25
C ILE A 57 -5.74 6.04 -4.54
N VAL A 58 -4.84 5.33 -5.23
CA VAL A 58 -3.55 5.87 -5.65
C VAL A 58 -3.74 6.84 -6.83
N PRO A 59 -3.05 8.00 -6.86
CA PRO A 59 -3.05 8.91 -8.00
C PRO A 59 -2.67 8.19 -9.31
N TRP A 60 -3.35 8.52 -10.41
CA TRP A 60 -3.29 7.76 -11.66
C TRP A 60 -1.87 7.54 -12.20
N PHE A 61 -0.98 8.53 -12.06
CA PHE A 61 0.41 8.49 -12.53
C PHE A 61 1.34 7.62 -11.66
N LEU A 62 0.91 7.29 -10.44
CA LEU A 62 1.62 6.38 -9.53
C LEU A 62 1.04 4.97 -9.53
N ARG A 63 -0.18 4.78 -10.06
CA ARG A 63 -0.87 3.49 -10.03
C ARG A 63 -0.01 2.38 -10.56
N ASP A 64 0.68 2.55 -11.68
CA ASP A 64 1.51 1.50 -12.30
C ASP A 64 2.63 1.02 -11.36
N LYS A 65 3.24 1.94 -10.62
CA LYS A 65 4.32 1.67 -9.65
C LYS A 65 3.81 1.18 -8.29
N ALA A 66 2.53 1.38 -8.01
CA ALA A 66 1.94 1.05 -6.72
C ALA A 66 1.84 -0.45 -6.48
N ARG A 67 2.14 -0.86 -5.24
CA ARG A 67 1.96 -2.23 -4.76
C ARG A 67 0.72 -2.27 -3.88
N ILE A 68 -0.18 -3.19 -4.22
CA ILE A 68 -1.42 -3.43 -3.48
C ILE A 68 -1.31 -4.81 -2.85
N ILE A 69 -1.28 -4.87 -1.53
CA ILE A 69 -1.00 -6.10 -0.78
C ILE A 69 -2.22 -6.39 0.09
N LYS A 70 -2.91 -7.51 -0.17
CA LYS A 70 -3.99 -7.96 0.70
C LYS A 70 -3.43 -8.37 2.07
N LEU A 71 -4.01 -7.82 3.12
CA LEU A 71 -3.60 -8.07 4.50
C LEU A 71 -4.52 -9.09 5.16
N VAL A 72 -3.93 -9.97 5.96
CA VAL A 72 -4.63 -10.89 6.85
C VAL A 72 -4.08 -10.72 8.27
N LYS A 73 -4.94 -10.87 9.27
CA LYS A 73 -4.52 -10.99 10.68
C LYS A 73 -4.71 -12.44 11.10
N PHE A 74 -3.66 -13.04 11.64
CA PHE A 74 -3.73 -14.37 12.22
C PHE A 74 -4.15 -14.25 13.69
N GLU A 75 -5.22 -14.95 14.10
CA GLU A 75 -5.68 -14.98 15.50
C GLU A 75 -4.93 -16.01 16.35
N VAL A 76 -4.39 -17.03 15.69
CA VAL A 76 -3.52 -18.05 16.24
C VAL A 76 -2.30 -18.20 15.33
N ALA A 77 -1.20 -18.76 15.83
CA ALA A 77 -0.04 -19.04 14.99
C ALA A 77 -0.47 -19.97 13.84
N ASP A 78 -0.52 -19.42 12.63
CA ASP A 78 -1.02 -20.11 11.46
C ASP A 78 0.00 -21.17 10.99
N PRO A 79 -0.38 -22.46 10.94
CA PRO A 79 0.54 -23.53 10.55
C PRO A 79 0.78 -23.60 9.03
N GLU A 80 -0.07 -22.96 8.20
CA GLU A 80 -0.06 -23.00 6.73
C GLU A 80 0.58 -21.77 6.07
N HIS A 81 0.87 -20.69 6.80
CA HIS A 81 1.70 -19.58 6.30
C HIS A 81 3.12 -20.06 5.86
N ASP A 82 3.56 -21.20 6.37
CA ASP A 82 4.83 -21.82 6.03
C ASP A 82 4.68 -22.84 4.89
N GLN A 83 4.46 -22.34 3.67
CA GLN A 83 4.58 -23.11 2.42
C GLN A 83 5.99 -23.74 2.22
N TYR A 84 6.93 -23.54 3.16
CA TYR A 84 8.27 -24.11 3.18
C TYR A 84 8.51 -25.13 4.31
N ARG A 85 7.53 -25.37 5.22
CA ARG A 85 7.70 -26.29 6.35
C ARG A 85 7.79 -27.75 5.92
N GLU A 86 7.12 -28.12 4.83
CA GLU A 86 7.10 -29.48 4.30
C GLU A 86 8.40 -29.88 3.56
N LYS A 87 9.33 -28.94 3.30
CA LYS A 87 10.62 -29.25 2.65
C LYS A 87 11.73 -29.66 3.62
N LYS A 88 11.42 -29.87 4.90
CA LYS A 88 12.38 -30.21 5.97
C LYS A 88 12.09 -31.52 6.69
N GLN A 89 11.55 -32.53 6.01
CA GLN A 89 11.53 -33.91 6.52
C GLN A 89 12.18 -34.86 5.53
#